data_AF-H0JMN7-F1
#
_entry.id   AF-H0JMN7-F1
#
_cell.length_a   1.000
_cell.length_b   1.000
_cell.length_c   1.000
_cell.angle_alpha   90.00
_cell.angle_beta   90.00
_cell.angle_gamma   90.00
#
_symmetry.space_group_name_H-M   'P 1'
#
loop_
_entity.id
_entity.type
_entity.pdbx_description
1 polymer ?
#
loop_
_entity_poly.entity_id
_entity_poly.type
_entity_poly.pdbx_seq_one_letter_code
_entity_poly.pdbx_strand_id
1 'polypeptide(L)'
;MADADGYARCAPLLDELDRVGAPLFVHPGPAAADPSAPPWWPAMVSYVAQMHTAWFAWHEYGAPRLPGLRVGFAMLAGLAPLHADRMAARGGPATVPSAGVFVDTSSYGPEIVEAVASGLGPDRVVLGSDRPYAAPLLFGDARDEPVRRRNPARLFRTSHE
;
A
#
# COMPACT_ATOMS: atom_id res chain seq x y z
N MET A 1 9.50 -4.69 -6.06
CA MET A 1 10.44 -3.74 -5.41
C MET A 1 10.58 -4.18 -3.95
N ALA A 2 11.77 -4.63 -3.55
CA ALA A 2 11.98 -5.26 -2.24
C ALA A 2 13.24 -4.75 -1.52
N ASP A 3 14.24 -4.37 -2.29
CA ASP A 3 15.55 -3.86 -1.85
C ASP A 3 16.11 -2.90 -2.90
N ALA A 4 17.36 -2.46 -2.74
CA ALA A 4 18.03 -1.55 -3.67
C ALA A 4 18.10 -2.12 -5.10
N ASP A 5 18.44 -3.40 -5.27
CA ASP A 5 18.51 -4.05 -6.58
C ASP A 5 17.11 -4.20 -7.21
N GLY A 6 16.11 -4.54 -6.39
CA GLY A 6 14.72 -4.60 -6.79
C GLY A 6 14.17 -3.24 -7.20
N TYR A 7 14.60 -2.15 -6.55
CA TYR A 7 14.32 -0.79 -7.00
C TYR A 7 15.03 -0.51 -8.33
N ALA A 8 16.33 -0.78 -8.45
CA ALA A 8 17.10 -0.52 -9.67
C ALA A 8 16.51 -1.22 -10.90
N ARG A 9 16.02 -2.47 -10.75
CA ARG A 9 15.31 -3.19 -11.80
C ARG A 9 13.99 -2.53 -12.20
N CYS A 10 13.28 -1.92 -11.25
CA CYS A 10 12.01 -1.25 -11.51
C CYS A 10 12.18 0.21 -11.95
N ALA A 11 13.29 0.86 -11.64
CA ALA A 11 13.48 2.30 -11.81
C ALA A 11 13.11 2.82 -13.21
N PRO A 12 13.52 2.18 -14.34
CA PRO A 12 13.12 2.65 -15.66
C PRO A 12 11.60 2.66 -15.89
N LEU A 13 10.87 1.70 -15.30
CA LEU A 13 9.41 1.68 -15.36
C LEU A 13 8.80 2.77 -14.48
N LEU A 14 9.39 3.02 -13.30
CA LEU A 14 8.91 4.05 -12.39
C LEU A 14 9.09 5.46 -12.99
N ASP A 15 10.20 5.69 -13.68
CA ASP A 15 10.47 6.93 -14.41
C ASP A 15 9.42 7.14 -15.52
N GLU A 16 9.05 6.07 -16.24
CA GLU A 16 8.01 6.12 -17.26
C GLU A 16 6.62 6.42 -16.67
N LEU A 17 6.27 5.80 -15.53
CA LEU A 17 5.02 6.07 -14.84
C LEU A 17 4.93 7.53 -14.39
N ASP A 18 6.01 8.09 -13.85
CA ASP A 18 6.07 9.49 -13.46
C ASP A 18 5.93 10.41 -14.68
N ARG A 19 6.66 10.11 -15.77
CA ARG A 19 6.63 10.86 -17.03
C ARG A 19 5.23 10.95 -17.64
N VAL A 20 4.46 9.86 -17.64
CA VAL A 20 3.09 9.84 -18.19
C VAL A 20 2.03 10.22 -17.16
N GLY A 21 2.43 10.44 -15.89
CA GLY A 21 1.51 10.72 -14.81
C GLY A 21 0.55 9.57 -14.54
N ALA A 22 1.01 8.32 -14.64
CA ALA A 22 0.27 7.13 -14.22
C ALA A 22 0.63 6.77 -12.76
N PRO A 23 -0.31 6.24 -11.96
CA PRO A 23 0.01 5.73 -10.64
C PRO A 23 0.67 4.35 -10.70
N LEU A 24 1.48 4.04 -9.70
CA LEU A 24 1.93 2.68 -9.40
C LEU A 24 0.93 2.02 -8.43
N PHE A 25 0.55 0.78 -8.69
CA PHE A 25 -0.15 -0.06 -7.72
C PHE A 25 0.71 -1.29 -7.39
N VAL A 26 1.14 -1.40 -6.13
CA VAL A 26 2.02 -2.46 -5.62
C VAL A 26 1.16 -3.56 -5.03
N HIS A 27 1.34 -4.76 -5.54
CA HIS A 27 0.64 -5.97 -5.11
C HIS A 27 1.69 -7.05 -4.75
N PRO A 28 1.43 -7.95 -3.79
CA PRO A 28 2.33 -9.07 -3.53
C PRO A 28 2.50 -9.93 -4.79
N GLY A 29 3.70 -10.45 -4.99
CA GLY A 29 3.98 -11.43 -6.04
C GLY A 29 3.67 -12.86 -5.60
N PRO A 30 3.96 -13.84 -6.46
CA PRO A 30 3.86 -15.25 -6.10
C PRO A 30 4.67 -15.56 -4.83
N ALA A 31 4.10 -16.39 -3.95
CA ALA A 31 4.81 -16.97 -2.82
C ALA A 31 5.15 -18.44 -3.11
N ALA A 32 6.26 -18.92 -2.55
CA ALA A 32 6.60 -20.34 -2.63
C ALA A 32 5.44 -21.18 -2.05
N ALA A 33 5.01 -22.17 -2.84
CA ALA A 33 4.01 -23.13 -2.38
C ALA A 33 4.66 -24.09 -1.38
N ASP A 34 4.14 -24.12 -0.17
CA ASP A 34 4.40 -25.19 0.79
C ASP A 34 3.16 -26.08 0.84
N PRO A 35 3.21 -27.31 0.28
CA PRO A 35 2.06 -28.21 0.28
C PRO A 35 1.59 -28.60 1.69
N SER A 36 2.44 -28.42 2.71
CA SER A 36 2.09 -28.70 4.11
C SER A 36 1.45 -27.50 4.83
N ALA A 37 1.53 -26.31 4.25
CA ALA A 37 0.96 -25.11 4.82
C ALA A 37 -0.55 -25.01 4.53
N PRO A 38 -1.35 -24.40 5.43
CA PRO A 38 -2.75 -24.19 5.18
C PRO A 38 -2.97 -23.19 4.02
N PRO A 39 -4.11 -23.25 3.29
CA PRO A 39 -4.33 -22.43 2.09
C PRO A 39 -4.25 -20.91 2.30
N TRP A 40 -4.56 -20.42 3.51
CA TRP A 40 -4.50 -19.00 3.86
C TRP A 40 -3.07 -18.51 4.15
N TRP A 41 -2.11 -19.42 4.33
CA TRP A 41 -0.76 -19.09 4.79
C TRP A 41 -0.03 -18.09 3.89
N PRO A 42 -0.02 -18.24 2.55
CA PRO A 42 0.63 -17.26 1.69
C PRO A 42 0.05 -15.85 1.86
N ALA A 43 -1.27 -15.73 1.98
CA ALA A 43 -1.95 -14.45 2.12
C ALA A 43 -1.62 -13.74 3.44
N MET A 44 -1.51 -14.48 4.54
CA MET A 44 -1.27 -13.90 5.87
C MET A 44 0.20 -13.74 6.24
N VAL A 45 1.08 -14.55 5.66
CA VAL A 45 2.50 -14.58 6.05
C VAL A 45 3.35 -14.00 4.92
N SER A 46 3.38 -14.68 3.79
CA SER A 46 4.27 -14.33 2.68
C SER A 46 3.90 -12.98 2.05
N TYR A 47 2.61 -12.75 1.78
CA TYR A 47 2.14 -11.53 1.12
C TYR A 47 2.25 -10.32 2.05
N VAL A 48 1.93 -10.47 3.34
CA VAL A 48 2.16 -9.42 4.34
C VAL A 48 3.65 -9.05 4.40
N ALA A 49 4.55 -10.03 4.46
CA ALA A 49 5.99 -9.77 4.47
C ALA A 49 6.48 -9.08 3.19
N GLN A 50 5.97 -9.50 2.02
CA GLN A 50 6.30 -8.86 0.74
C GLN A 50 5.83 -7.41 0.68
N MET A 51 4.59 -7.13 1.11
CA MET A 51 4.04 -5.79 1.13
C MET A 51 4.76 -4.89 2.13
N HIS A 52 5.09 -5.44 3.30
CA HIS A 52 5.89 -4.73 4.30
C HIS A 52 7.28 -4.38 3.75
N THR A 53 7.91 -5.32 3.05
CA THR A 53 9.21 -5.09 2.41
C THR A 53 9.12 -4.02 1.32
N ALA A 54 8.09 -4.08 0.47
CA ALA A 54 7.89 -3.10 -0.59
C ALA A 54 7.62 -1.68 -0.05
N TRP A 55 6.90 -1.57 1.08
CA TRP A 55 6.66 -0.29 1.76
C TRP A 55 7.97 0.39 2.15
N PHE A 56 8.85 -0.30 2.86
CA PHE A 56 10.12 0.29 3.30
C PHE A 56 11.07 0.51 2.12
N ALA A 57 11.11 -0.39 1.15
CA ALA A 57 11.91 -0.21 -0.07
C ALA A 57 11.48 1.02 -0.88
N TRP A 58 10.17 1.29 -1.00
CA TRP A 58 9.69 2.51 -1.64
C TRP A 58 10.18 3.75 -0.91
N HIS A 59 10.02 3.81 0.41
CA HIS A 59 10.36 5.01 1.17
C HIS A 59 11.87 5.27 1.23
N GLU A 60 12.69 4.22 1.24
CA GLU A 60 14.15 4.35 1.23
C GLU A 60 14.69 4.70 -0.16
N TYR A 61 14.21 4.03 -1.21
CA TYR A 61 14.83 4.10 -2.54
C TYR A 61 14.01 4.92 -3.55
N GLY A 62 12.69 4.79 -3.54
CA GLY A 62 11.80 5.39 -4.53
C GLY A 62 11.35 6.81 -4.19
N ALA A 63 10.76 7.02 -3.01
CA ALA A 63 10.15 8.29 -2.61
C ALA A 63 11.11 9.50 -2.68
N PRO A 64 12.40 9.40 -2.30
CA PRO A 64 13.33 10.53 -2.44
C PRO A 64 13.63 10.91 -3.90
N ARG A 65 13.45 9.98 -4.85
CA ARG A 65 13.76 10.16 -6.27
C ARG A 65 12.55 10.55 -7.09
N LEU A 66 11.36 10.07 -6.69
CA LEU A 66 10.10 10.24 -7.42
C LEU A 66 9.01 10.81 -6.48
N PRO A 67 9.22 12.00 -5.89
CA PRO A 67 8.29 12.54 -4.88
C PRO A 67 6.91 12.91 -5.44
N GLY A 68 6.77 13.00 -6.77
CA GLY A 68 5.51 13.28 -7.47
C GLY A 68 4.71 12.02 -7.85
N LEU A 69 5.35 10.84 -7.84
CA LEU A 69 4.71 9.59 -8.25
C LEU A 69 3.69 9.15 -7.20
N ARG A 70 2.46 8.87 -7.66
CA ARG A 70 1.40 8.32 -6.81
C ARG A 70 1.57 6.81 -6.73
N VAL A 71 1.56 6.27 -5.51
CA VAL A 71 1.77 4.85 -5.25
C VAL A 71 0.67 4.33 -4.34
N GLY A 72 -0.07 3.31 -4.78
CA GLY A 72 -1.00 2.54 -3.96
C GLY A 72 -0.38 1.20 -3.55
N PHE A 73 -0.55 0.80 -2.30
CA PHE A 73 -0.16 -0.53 -1.82
C PHE A 73 -1.40 -1.34 -1.45
N ALA A 74 -1.46 -2.57 -1.95
CA ALA A 74 -2.48 -3.53 -1.54
C ALA A 74 -2.40 -3.86 -0.04
N MET A 75 -3.52 -4.30 0.54
CA MET A 75 -3.57 -4.95 1.85
C MET A 75 -2.97 -4.09 2.98
N LEU A 76 -3.31 -2.81 3.03
CA LEU A 76 -2.77 -1.86 4.01
C LEU A 76 -1.23 -1.85 4.07
N ALA A 77 -0.56 -2.14 2.95
CA ALA A 77 0.87 -2.34 2.85
C ALA A 77 1.44 -3.38 3.84
N GLY A 78 0.69 -4.46 4.11
CA GLY A 78 1.09 -5.48 5.08
C GLY A 78 1.23 -4.92 6.51
N LEU A 79 0.44 -3.90 6.85
CA LEU A 79 0.47 -3.19 8.13
C LEU A 79 1.80 -2.47 8.45
N ALA A 80 2.70 -2.34 7.48
CA ALA A 80 3.95 -1.60 7.63
C ALA A 80 3.81 -0.15 8.15
N PRO A 81 2.74 0.61 7.83
CA PRO A 81 2.55 1.94 8.41
C PRO A 81 2.49 1.95 9.95
N LEU A 82 2.05 0.85 10.57
CA LEU A 82 1.96 0.73 12.03
C LEU A 82 3.32 0.53 12.71
N HIS A 83 4.39 0.30 11.95
CA HIS A 83 5.74 0.05 12.46
C HIS A 83 6.66 1.29 12.44
N ALA A 84 6.10 2.50 12.31
CA ALA A 84 6.88 3.74 12.31
C ALA A 84 7.68 3.95 13.60
N ASP A 85 7.10 3.60 14.76
CA ASP A 85 7.76 3.65 16.07
C ASP A 85 8.97 2.71 16.15
N ARG A 86 8.83 1.49 15.64
CA ARG A 86 9.89 0.49 15.57
C ARG A 86 10.99 0.93 14.62
N MET A 87 10.64 1.51 13.47
CA MET A 87 11.61 2.09 12.53
C MET A 87 12.42 3.19 13.22
N ALA A 88 11.76 4.12 13.91
CA ALA A 88 12.41 5.19 14.66
C ALA A 88 13.36 4.65 15.74
N ALA A 89 12.91 3.67 16.52
CA ALA A 89 13.71 3.02 17.56
C ALA A 89 14.93 2.25 17.00
N ARG A 90 14.94 1.95 15.69
CA ARG A 90 16.03 1.29 14.99
C ARG A 90 16.90 2.25 14.17
N GLY A 91 16.75 3.55 14.37
CA GLY A 91 17.55 4.59 13.70
C GLY A 91 17.05 5.00 12.32
N GLY A 92 15.87 4.53 11.92
CA GLY A 92 15.17 5.05 10.74
C GLY A 92 14.44 6.36 11.03
N PRO A 93 13.82 6.98 10.01
CA PRO A 93 13.06 8.21 10.19
C PRO A 93 11.85 8.00 11.10
N ALA A 94 11.46 9.02 11.86
CA ALA A 94 10.32 8.95 12.78
C ALA A 94 8.96 8.88 12.06
N THR A 95 8.91 9.38 10.82
CA THR A 95 7.76 9.33 9.94
C THR A 95 8.22 9.01 8.52
N VAL A 96 7.34 8.42 7.73
CA VAL A 96 7.59 8.14 6.32
C VAL A 96 6.85 9.16 5.45
N PRO A 97 7.49 9.75 4.42
CA PRO A 97 6.82 10.70 3.53
C PRO A 97 5.56 10.10 2.91
N SER A 98 4.39 10.69 3.17
CA SER A 98 3.09 10.18 2.72
C SER A 98 2.52 10.90 1.49
N ALA A 99 3.24 11.89 0.96
CA ALA A 99 2.78 12.63 -0.21
C ALA A 99 2.70 11.68 -1.43
N GLY A 100 1.48 11.45 -1.93
CA GLY A 100 1.24 10.56 -3.06
C GLY A 100 1.17 9.06 -2.71
N VAL A 101 1.33 8.67 -1.44
CA VAL A 101 1.22 7.27 -1.01
C VAL A 101 -0.19 6.95 -0.53
N PHE A 102 -0.72 5.82 -0.97
CA PHE A 102 -2.05 5.30 -0.65
C PHE A 102 -1.96 3.83 -0.26
N VAL A 103 -2.94 3.36 0.51
CA VAL A 103 -3.10 1.96 0.87
C VAL A 103 -4.54 1.52 0.65
N ASP A 104 -4.74 0.30 0.16
CA ASP A 104 -6.09 -0.25 0.04
C ASP A 104 -6.50 -1.07 1.26
N THR A 105 -7.81 -1.23 1.46
CA THR A 105 -8.39 -1.98 2.59
C THR A 105 -8.42 -3.50 2.41
N SER A 106 -7.95 -4.05 1.29
CA SER A 106 -8.18 -5.44 0.85
C SER A 106 -8.12 -6.45 2.00
N SER A 107 -9.26 -7.11 2.25
CA SER A 107 -9.44 -8.17 3.25
C SER A 107 -9.29 -7.78 4.73
N TYR A 108 -9.07 -6.49 5.05
CA TYR A 108 -9.00 -5.99 6.43
C TYR A 108 -10.33 -5.42 6.93
N GLY A 109 -10.59 -5.63 8.23
CA GLY A 109 -11.75 -5.09 8.94
C GLY A 109 -11.60 -3.62 9.36
N PRO A 110 -12.68 -3.00 9.85
CA PRO A 110 -12.74 -1.57 10.13
C PRO A 110 -11.74 -1.10 11.19
N GLU A 111 -11.52 -1.89 12.24
CA GLU A 111 -10.60 -1.55 13.34
C GLU A 111 -9.15 -1.40 12.85
N ILE A 112 -8.69 -2.32 11.99
CA ILE A 112 -7.34 -2.28 11.45
C ILE A 112 -7.19 -1.13 10.44
N VAL A 113 -8.22 -0.88 9.64
CA VAL A 113 -8.23 0.26 8.72
C VAL A 113 -8.15 1.58 9.49
N GLU A 114 -8.89 1.71 10.60
CA GLU A 114 -8.87 2.91 11.44
C GLU A 114 -7.50 3.12 12.11
N ALA A 115 -6.85 2.05 12.59
CA ALA A 115 -5.49 2.12 13.14
C ALA A 115 -4.49 2.63 12.10
N VAL A 116 -4.52 2.10 10.87
CA VAL A 116 -3.64 2.55 9.79
C VAL A 116 -3.97 3.98 9.35
N ALA A 117 -5.26 4.32 9.23
CA ALA A 117 -5.71 5.66 8.88
C ALA A 117 -5.28 6.72 9.92
N SER A 118 -5.22 6.36 11.20
CA SER A 118 -4.76 7.24 12.27
C SER A 118 -3.27 7.61 12.13
N GLY A 119 -2.45 6.68 11.64
CA GLY A 119 -1.02 6.93 11.39
C GLY A 119 -0.72 7.59 10.03
N LEU A 120 -1.42 7.17 8.97
CA LEU A 120 -1.14 7.60 7.59
C LEU A 120 -1.98 8.80 7.12
N GLY A 121 -3.11 9.03 7.79
CA GLY A 121 -4.16 9.95 7.38
C GLY A 121 -5.29 9.24 6.61
N PRO A 122 -6.58 9.52 6.94
CA PRO A 122 -7.73 8.85 6.31
C PRO A 122 -7.84 9.11 4.80
N ASP A 123 -7.33 10.24 4.33
CA ASP A 123 -7.27 10.64 2.92
C ASP A 123 -6.32 9.78 2.06
N ARG A 124 -5.59 8.83 2.68
CA ARG A 124 -4.67 7.90 2.01
C ARG A 124 -5.20 6.48 1.90
N VAL A 125 -6.37 6.20 2.48
CA VAL A 125 -6.99 4.88 2.44
C VAL A 125 -7.97 4.81 1.28
N VAL A 126 -7.87 3.77 0.46
CA VAL A 126 -8.78 3.50 -0.67
C VAL A 126 -9.49 2.16 -0.50
N LEU A 127 -10.70 2.02 -1.05
CA LEU A 127 -11.42 0.75 -0.97
C LEU A 127 -10.71 -0.30 -1.83
N GLY A 128 -10.20 -1.35 -1.18
CA GLY A 128 -9.76 -2.60 -1.79
C GLY A 128 -10.67 -3.74 -1.32
N SER A 129 -11.07 -4.62 -2.24
CA SER A 129 -12.00 -5.72 -1.92
C SER A 129 -11.38 -7.11 -1.97
N ASP A 130 -10.22 -7.25 -2.61
CA ASP A 130 -9.58 -8.54 -2.89
C ASP A 130 -10.53 -9.58 -3.54
N ARG A 131 -11.55 -9.14 -4.29
CA ARG A 131 -12.47 -10.07 -4.95
C ARG A 131 -11.73 -10.95 -5.97
N PRO A 132 -12.06 -12.25 -6.05
CA PRO A 132 -13.20 -12.92 -5.40
C PRO A 132 -12.94 -13.49 -4.00
N TYR A 133 -11.77 -13.24 -3.39
CA TYR A 133 -11.34 -13.87 -2.14
C TYR A 133 -11.99 -13.26 -0.89
N ALA A 134 -12.34 -11.97 -0.93
CA ALA A 134 -13.04 -11.28 0.15
C ALA A 134 -14.19 -10.38 -0.35
N ALA A 135 -15.00 -9.93 0.60
CA ALA A 135 -16.01 -8.91 0.38
C ALA A 135 -15.43 -7.51 0.63
N PRO A 136 -15.87 -6.46 -0.10
CA PRO A 136 -15.44 -5.10 0.18
C PRO A 136 -15.87 -4.68 1.58
N LEU A 137 -15.00 -3.93 2.26
CA LEU A 137 -15.33 -3.30 3.52
C LEU A 137 -16.40 -2.21 3.31
N LEU A 138 -17.41 -2.21 4.16
CA LEU A 138 -18.47 -1.20 4.20
C LEU A 138 -18.57 -0.63 5.62
N PHE A 139 -18.36 0.67 5.77
CA PHE A 139 -18.47 1.42 7.02
C PHE A 139 -19.86 2.07 7.21
N GLY A 140 -20.65 2.14 6.12
CA GLY A 140 -21.94 2.81 6.04
C GLY A 140 -21.85 4.31 5.70
N ASP A 141 -22.83 4.79 4.93
CA ASP A 141 -23.12 6.20 4.62
C ASP A 141 -21.89 7.08 4.28
N ALA A 142 -21.74 8.22 4.95
CA ALA A 142 -20.74 9.25 4.66
C ALA A 142 -19.29 8.81 4.93
N ARG A 143 -19.06 7.74 5.70
CA ARG A 143 -17.72 7.22 5.99
C ARG A 143 -17.17 6.40 4.82
N ASP A 144 -18.04 5.86 3.98
CA ASP A 144 -17.66 5.11 2.78
C ASP A 144 -17.21 6.03 1.64
N GLU A 145 -17.80 7.23 1.51
CA GLU A 145 -17.56 8.10 0.35
C GLU A 145 -16.08 8.46 0.12
N PRO A 146 -15.30 8.88 1.15
CA PRO A 146 -13.89 9.19 0.95
C PRO A 146 -13.08 7.98 0.44
N VAL A 147 -13.28 6.82 1.06
CA VAL A 147 -12.52 5.61 0.77
C VAL A 147 -12.94 4.99 -0.57
N ARG A 148 -14.22 5.12 -0.96
CA ARG A 148 -14.77 4.54 -2.19
C ARG A 148 -14.62 5.40 -3.43
N ARG A 149 -14.58 6.73 -3.30
CA ARG A 149 -14.60 7.64 -4.46
C ARG A 149 -13.48 8.69 -4.41
N ARG A 150 -13.46 9.54 -3.38
CA ARG A 150 -12.56 10.71 -3.32
C ARG A 150 -11.08 10.32 -3.31
N ASN A 151 -10.69 9.37 -2.48
CA ASN A 151 -9.30 8.95 -2.35
C ASN A 151 -8.83 8.18 -3.60
N PRO A 152 -9.60 7.22 -4.14
CA PRO A 152 -9.31 6.63 -5.44
C PRO A 152 -9.14 7.67 -6.56
N ALA A 153 -10.00 8.70 -6.63
CA ALA A 153 -9.86 9.73 -7.65
C ALA A 153 -8.55 10.51 -7.56
N ARG A 154 -8.02 10.72 -6.34
CA ARG A 154 -6.69 11.32 -6.14
C ARG A 154 -5.57 10.37 -6.52
N LEU A 155 -5.69 9.08 -6.22
CA LEU A 155 -4.73 8.04 -6.63
C LEU A 155 -4.68 7.93 -8.16
N PHE A 156 -5.82 7.80 -8.82
CA PHE A 156 -5.90 7.54 -10.26
C PHE A 156 -5.98 8.80 -11.14
N ARG A 157 -6.10 9.99 -10.55
CA ARG A 157 -6.36 11.26 -11.27
C ARG A 157 -7.60 11.17 -12.19
N THR A 158 -8.67 10.58 -11.69
CA THR A 158 -9.96 10.57 -12.38
C THR A 158 -10.78 11.78 -11.95
N SER A 159 -11.32 12.54 -12.89
CA SER A 159 -12.30 13.59 -12.59
C SER A 159 -13.59 12.94 -12.04
N HIS A 160 -14.18 13.53 -11.00
CA HIS A 160 -15.57 13.25 -10.66
C HIS A 160 -16.43 14.21 -11.50
N GLU A 161 -17.05 13.70 -12.57
CA GLU A 161 -18.29 14.29 -13.10
C GLU A 161 -19.48 13.86 -12.24
#